data_AF-A0A8J2V483-F1
#
_entry.id   AF-A0A8J2V483-F1
#
_cell.length_a   1.000
_cell.length_b   1.000
_cell.length_c   1.000
_cell.angle_alpha   90.00
_cell.angle_beta   90.00
_cell.angle_gamma   90.00
#
_symmetry.space_group_name_H-M   'P 1'
#
loop_
_entity.id
_entity.type
_entity.pdbx_description
1 polymer ?
#
loop_
_entity_poly.entity_id
_entity_poly.type
_entity_poly.pdbx_seq_one_letter_code
_entity_poly.pdbx_strand_id
1 'polypeptide(L)'
;MFSFRRFFFDAFLPAFCVIGIAYNFLIALNGEEGVRAHTLVREELTEKQQELHELAAHREWLARKADMLSVKTLDDDMLDESARRVLGYAAEGEYVMPAAEFDHLIKRLEQQSR
;
A
#
# COMPACT_ATOMS: atom_id res chain seq x y z
N MET A 1 -61.15 37.62 -36.74
CA MET A 1 -60.78 36.24 -37.10
C MET A 1 -59.61 35.85 -36.19
N PHE A 2 -59.87 35.01 -35.19
CA PHE A 2 -58.95 34.77 -34.07
C PHE A 2 -57.60 34.23 -34.58
N SER A 3 -56.51 34.90 -34.18
CA SER A 3 -55.14 34.55 -34.54
C SER A 3 -54.68 33.31 -33.77
N PHE A 4 -55.25 32.15 -34.12
CA PHE A 4 -54.95 30.85 -33.53
C PHE A 4 -53.45 30.53 -33.67
N ARG A 5 -52.84 30.93 -34.78
CA ARG A 5 -51.39 30.81 -35.03
C ARG A 5 -50.56 31.56 -33.98
N ARG A 6 -50.94 32.77 -33.58
CA ARG A 6 -50.14 33.57 -32.65
C ARG A 6 -50.26 33.08 -31.22
N PHE A 7 -51.46 32.67 -30.79
CA PHE A 7 -51.65 32.09 -29.46
C PHE A 7 -50.94 30.74 -29.29
N PHE A 8 -51.01 29.89 -30.32
CA PHE A 8 -50.28 28.61 -30.30
C PHE A 8 -48.77 28.85 -30.22
N PHE A 9 -48.19 29.71 -31.05
CA PHE A 9 -46.75 29.97 -31.00
C PHE A 9 -46.30 30.74 -29.74
N ASP A 10 -47.06 31.74 -29.27
CA ASP A 10 -46.68 32.55 -28.09
C ASP A 10 -46.74 31.73 -26.78
N ALA A 11 -47.57 30.70 -26.69
CA ALA A 11 -47.68 29.84 -25.50
C ALA A 11 -46.91 28.52 -25.62
N PHE A 12 -46.91 27.90 -26.80
CA PHE A 12 -46.28 26.60 -27.02
C PHE A 12 -44.75 26.70 -27.09
N LEU A 13 -44.22 27.77 -27.70
CA LEU A 13 -42.78 27.99 -27.79
C LEU A 13 -42.11 28.14 -26.41
N PRO A 14 -42.57 29.02 -25.50
CA PRO A 14 -41.95 29.11 -24.18
C PRO A 14 -42.18 27.84 -23.33
N ALA A 15 -43.33 27.18 -23.45
CA ALA A 15 -43.57 25.93 -22.74
C ALA A 15 -42.58 24.83 -23.17
N PHE A 16 -42.33 24.70 -24.48
CA PHE A 16 -41.35 23.76 -25.01
C PHE A 16 -39.91 24.11 -24.58
N CYS A 17 -39.56 25.39 -24.55
CA CYS A 17 -38.27 25.85 -24.03
C CYS A 17 -38.08 25.49 -22.55
N VAL A 18 -39.11 25.70 -21.71
CA VAL A 18 -39.04 25.34 -20.28
C VAL A 18 -38.87 23.84 -20.08
N ILE A 19 -39.58 23.02 -20.85
CA ILE A 19 -39.43 21.55 -20.82
C ILE A 19 -38.01 21.16 -21.27
N GLY A 20 -37.49 21.76 -22.33
CA GLY A 20 -36.13 21.52 -22.80
C GLY A 20 -35.08 21.88 -21.75
N ILE A 21 -35.23 23.02 -21.06
CA ILE A 21 -34.34 23.44 -19.97
C ILE A 21 -34.43 22.46 -18.80
N ALA A 22 -35.63 22.09 -18.37
CA ALA A 22 -35.82 21.14 -17.26
C ALA A 22 -35.24 19.76 -17.58
N TYR A 23 -35.40 19.28 -18.82
CA TYR A 23 -34.83 18.01 -19.28
C TYR A 23 -33.30 18.04 -19.28
N ASN A 24 -32.70 19.11 -19.83
CA ASN A 24 -31.25 19.30 -19.80
C ASN A 24 -30.74 19.46 -18.36
N PHE A 25 -31.50 20.09 -17.47
CA PHE A 25 -31.16 20.22 -16.06
C PHE A 25 -31.19 18.87 -15.32
N LEU A 26 -32.19 18.02 -15.60
CA LEU A 26 -32.27 16.67 -15.05
C LEU A 26 -31.15 15.77 -15.57
N ILE A 27 -30.78 15.89 -16.84
CA ILE A 27 -29.64 15.16 -17.42
C ILE A 27 -28.30 15.74 -16.93
N ALA A 28 -28.18 17.03 -16.70
CA ALA A 28 -26.98 17.63 -16.12
C ALA A 28 -26.80 17.24 -14.64
N LEU A 29 -27.88 16.96 -13.91
CA LEU A 29 -27.81 16.47 -12.53
C LEU A 29 -27.58 14.96 -12.42
N ASN A 30 -28.06 14.18 -13.39
CA ASN A 30 -27.98 12.71 -13.38
C ASN A 30 -26.93 12.13 -14.36
N GLY A 31 -26.38 12.95 -15.25
CA GLY A 31 -25.40 12.55 -16.24
C GLY A 31 -24.02 12.37 -15.60
N GLU A 32 -23.24 11.47 -16.18
CA GLU A 32 -21.89 11.06 -15.73
C GLU A 32 -20.86 12.20 -15.68
N GLU A 33 -21.21 13.44 -16.06
CA GLU A 33 -20.35 14.64 -15.95
C GLU A 33 -20.86 15.65 -14.88
N GLY A 34 -22.01 15.38 -14.27
CA GLY A 34 -22.74 16.32 -13.41
C GLY A 34 -22.38 16.25 -11.93
N VAL A 35 -21.26 16.86 -11.50
CA VAL A 35 -20.83 17.12 -10.10
C VAL A 35 -20.66 15.90 -9.17
N ARG A 36 -21.50 14.87 -9.25
CA ARG A 36 -21.46 13.62 -8.49
C ARG A 36 -20.48 12.58 -9.05
N ALA A 37 -20.25 12.59 -10.36
CA ALA A 37 -19.22 11.74 -10.96
C ALA A 37 -17.81 12.20 -10.58
N HIS A 38 -17.60 13.51 -10.42
CA HIS A 38 -16.32 14.05 -9.97
C HIS A 38 -15.99 13.72 -8.51
N THR A 39 -16.99 13.50 -7.64
CA THR A 39 -16.74 13.10 -6.24
C THR A 39 -16.39 11.62 -6.16
N LEU A 40 -17.13 10.74 -6.86
CA LEU A 40 -16.85 9.30 -6.90
C LEU A 40 -15.49 9.00 -7.56
N VAL A 41 -15.19 9.63 -8.70
CA VAL A 41 -13.90 9.44 -9.39
C VAL A 41 -12.73 9.97 -8.57
N ARG A 42 -12.93 11.02 -7.74
CA ARG A 42 -11.88 11.52 -6.84
C ARG A 42 -11.65 10.63 -5.64
N GLU A 43 -12.71 10.07 -5.06
CA GLU A 43 -12.60 9.10 -3.97
C GLU A 43 -11.89 7.84 -4.46
N GLU A 44 -12.28 7.29 -5.61
CA GLU A 44 -11.66 6.12 -6.20
C GLU A 44 -10.20 6.38 -6.61
N LEU A 45 -9.86 7.59 -7.11
CA LEU A 45 -8.48 7.98 -7.35
C LEU A 45 -7.65 8.03 -6.06
N THR A 46 -8.24 8.53 -4.98
CA THR A 46 -7.55 8.65 -3.69
C THR A 46 -7.30 7.28 -3.08
N GLU A 47 -8.30 6.39 -3.11
CA GLU A 47 -8.17 5.00 -2.66
C GLU A 47 -7.11 4.25 -3.49
N LYS A 48 -7.16 4.36 -4.82
CA LYS A 48 -6.18 3.70 -5.70
C LYS A 48 -4.77 4.26 -5.54
N GLN A 49 -4.62 5.56 -5.27
CA GLN A 49 -3.31 6.14 -4.96
C GLN A 49 -2.77 5.67 -3.60
N GLN A 50 -3.62 5.49 -2.60
CA GLN A 50 -3.23 4.91 -1.32
C GLN A 50 -2.78 3.46 -1.50
N GLU A 51 -3.54 2.62 -2.21
CA GLU A 51 -3.16 1.24 -2.54
C GLU A 51 -1.79 1.18 -3.25
N LEU A 52 -1.56 2.06 -4.24
CA LEU A 52 -0.29 2.13 -4.95
C LEU A 52 0.87 2.54 -4.03
N HIS A 53 0.63 3.46 -3.10
CA HIS A 53 1.66 3.92 -2.17
C HIS A 53 2.06 2.81 -1.18
N GLU A 54 1.08 2.09 -0.63
CA GLU A 54 1.32 0.93 0.23
C GLU A 54 2.10 -0.17 -0.50
N LEU A 55 1.69 -0.49 -1.73
CA LEU A 55 2.37 -1.50 -2.53
C LEU A 55 3.80 -1.09 -2.91
N ALA A 56 4.03 0.19 -3.21
CA ALA A 56 5.36 0.71 -3.48
C ALA A 56 6.27 0.65 -2.24
N ALA A 57 5.75 1.04 -1.07
CA ALA A 57 6.48 0.94 0.19
C ALA A 57 6.83 -0.52 0.53
N HIS A 58 5.90 -1.44 0.31
CA HIS A 58 6.14 -2.87 0.52
C HIS A 58 7.21 -3.41 -0.45
N ARG A 59 7.13 -3.04 -1.73
CA ARG A 59 8.14 -3.40 -2.73
C ARG A 59 9.52 -2.88 -2.34
N GLU A 60 9.61 -1.64 -1.88
CA GLU A 60 10.90 -1.05 -1.50
C GLU A 60 11.49 -1.74 -0.25
N TRP A 61 10.66 -2.08 0.73
CA TRP A 61 11.09 -2.85 1.89
C TRP A 61 11.59 -4.25 1.50
N LEU A 62 10.87 -4.95 0.64
CA LEU A 62 11.29 -6.24 0.11
C LEU A 62 12.58 -6.13 -0.71
N ALA A 63 12.70 -5.09 -1.54
CA ALA A 63 13.90 -4.86 -2.34
C ALA A 63 15.13 -4.61 -1.47
N ARG A 64 15.01 -3.81 -0.41
CA ARG A 64 16.11 -3.61 0.57
C ARG A 64 16.50 -4.89 1.27
N LYS A 65 15.53 -5.72 1.67
CA LYS A 65 15.81 -7.02 2.29
C LYS A 65 16.48 -7.99 1.31
N ALA A 66 15.96 -8.07 0.09
CA ALA A 66 16.54 -8.90 -0.96
C ALA A 66 17.96 -8.46 -1.30
N ASP A 67 18.21 -7.15 -1.31
CA ASP A 67 19.55 -6.59 -1.50
C ASP A 67 20.48 -6.98 -0.34
N MET A 68 20.06 -6.86 0.92
CA MET A 68 20.88 -7.31 2.07
C MET A 68 21.17 -8.82 2.06
N LEU A 69 20.25 -9.63 1.53
CA LEU A 69 20.40 -11.08 1.44
C LEU A 69 21.05 -11.54 0.12
N SER A 70 21.38 -10.61 -0.77
CA SER A 70 21.97 -10.94 -2.06
C SER A 70 23.43 -11.34 -1.88
N VAL A 71 23.87 -12.38 -2.60
CA VAL A 71 25.26 -12.89 -2.58
C VAL A 71 26.29 -11.81 -2.90
N LYS A 72 25.90 -10.71 -3.56
CA LYS A 72 26.80 -9.62 -3.93
C LYS A 72 27.16 -8.70 -2.75
N THR A 73 26.28 -8.63 -1.76
CA THR A 73 26.33 -7.72 -0.60
C THR A 73 26.52 -8.47 0.71
N LEU A 74 26.31 -9.78 0.71
CA LEU A 74 26.48 -10.66 1.85
C LEU A 74 27.95 -11.04 2.02
N ASP A 75 28.46 -10.86 3.23
CA ASP A 75 29.86 -11.15 3.58
C ASP A 75 30.09 -12.67 3.68
N ASP A 76 31.13 -13.16 2.98
CA ASP A 76 31.43 -14.59 2.85
C ASP A 76 31.84 -15.20 4.20
N ASP A 77 32.59 -14.45 5.01
CA ASP A 77 33.00 -14.88 6.36
C ASP A 77 31.79 -15.03 7.28
N MET A 78 30.80 -14.13 7.18
CA MET A 78 29.55 -14.22 7.95
C MET A 78 28.69 -15.42 7.52
N LEU A 79 28.74 -15.80 6.24
CA LEU A 79 28.08 -17.00 5.72
C LEU A 79 28.74 -18.27 6.23
N ASP A 80 30.08 -18.35 6.18
CA ASP A 80 30.84 -19.49 6.68
C ASP A 80 30.58 -19.71 8.18
N GLU A 81 30.63 -18.63 8.97
CA GLU A 81 30.33 -18.68 10.40
C GLU A 81 28.88 -19.10 10.68
N SER A 82 27.91 -18.64 9.86
CA SER A 82 26.51 -19.05 9.98
C SER A 82 26.32 -20.53 9.66
N ALA A 83 26.97 -21.02 8.61
CA ALA A 83 26.93 -22.44 8.23
C ALA A 83 27.55 -23.31 9.31
N ARG A 84 28.72 -22.91 9.82
CA ARG A 84 29.43 -23.58 10.91
C ARG A 84 28.61 -23.62 12.19
N ARG A 85 27.93 -22.52 12.55
CA ARG A 85 27.02 -22.47 13.70
C ARG A 85 25.85 -23.44 13.57
N VAL A 86 25.19 -23.50 12.41
CA VAL A 86 24.06 -24.41 12.17
C VAL A 86 24.50 -25.88 12.23
N LEU A 87 25.68 -26.18 11.68
CA LEU A 87 26.24 -27.52 11.64
C LEU A 87 26.96 -27.91 12.95
N GLY A 88 27.14 -26.99 13.88
CA GLY A 88 27.84 -27.22 15.15
C GLY A 88 29.37 -27.39 15.00
N TYR A 89 29.97 -26.82 13.96
CA TYR A 89 31.42 -26.86 13.73
C TYR A 89 32.12 -25.63 14.32
N ALA A 90 33.19 -25.86 15.08
CA ALA A 90 34.11 -24.83 15.57
C ALA A 90 35.38 -24.77 14.72
N ALA A 91 35.99 -23.59 14.62
CA ALA A 91 37.19 -23.33 13.84
C ALA A 91 38.42 -23.80 14.61
N GLU A 92 39.55 -23.89 13.92
CA GLU A 92 40.82 -24.16 14.58
C GLU A 92 41.15 -23.02 15.56
N GLY A 93 41.27 -23.36 16.84
CA GLY A 93 41.51 -22.40 17.93
C GLY A 93 40.25 -21.93 18.67
N GLU A 94 39.05 -22.33 18.23
CA GLU A 94 37.81 -22.09 18.98
C GLU A 94 37.54 -23.20 20.01
N TYR A 95 37.08 -22.82 21.20
CA TYR A 95 36.81 -23.75 22.28
C TYR A 95 35.30 -24.06 22.37
N VAL A 96 34.94 -25.33 22.16
CA VAL A 96 33.57 -25.82 22.35
C VAL A 96 33.41 -26.32 23.79
N MET A 97 32.51 -25.70 24.55
CA MET A 97 32.20 -26.12 25.90
C MET A 97 30.81 -26.79 25.96
N PRO A 98 30.69 -28.01 26.53
CA PRO A 98 29.39 -28.61 26.79
C PRO A 98 28.55 -27.72 27.71
N ALA A 99 27.24 -27.62 27.44
CA ALA A 99 26.34 -26.74 28.20
C ALA A 99 26.37 -27.01 29.71
N ALA A 100 26.50 -28.28 30.12
CA ALA A 100 26.62 -28.67 31.52
C ALA A 100 27.89 -28.11 32.18
N GLU A 101 29.02 -28.07 31.47
CA GLU A 101 30.27 -27.51 32.00
C GLU A 101 30.20 -25.99 32.12
N PHE A 102 29.52 -25.33 31.19
CA PHE A 102 29.28 -23.89 31.24
C PHE A 102 28.47 -23.48 32.48
N ASP A 103 27.39 -24.20 32.78
CA ASP A 103 26.57 -23.95 33.98
C ASP A 103 27.36 -24.08 35.28
N HIS A 104 28.25 -25.08 35.34
CA HIS A 104 29.14 -25.26 36.48
C HIS A 104 30.20 -24.15 36.61
N LEU A 105 30.58 -23.52 35.51
CA LEU A 105 31.55 -22.42 35.49
C LEU A 105 30.88 -21.11 35.94
N ILE A 106 29.66 -20.83 35.48
CA ILE A 106 28.84 -19.69 35.92
C ILE A 106 28.61 -19.76 37.44
N LYS A 107 28.18 -20.93 37.96
CA LYS A 107 27.98 -21.12 39.40
C LYS A 107 29.26 -20.89 40.22
N ARG A 108 30.42 -21.27 39.69
CA ARG A 108 31.72 -21.02 40.34
C ARG A 108 32.06 -19.53 40.39
N LEU A 109 31.81 -18.80 39.30
CA LEU A 109 32.07 -17.35 39.25
C LEU A 109 31.17 -16.57 40.22
N GLU A 110 29.90 -16.96 40.34
CA GLU A 110 28.98 -16.35 41.32
C GLU A 110 29.43 -16.58 42.77
N GLN A 111 29.99 -17.75 43.07
CA GLN A 111 30.53 -18.07 44.40
C GLN A 111 31.82 -17.33 44.72
N GLN A 112 32.63 -17.01 43.71
CA GLN A 112 33.91 -16.31 43.87
C GLN A 112 33.74 -14.79 43.98
N SER A 113 32.59 -14.25 43.56
CA SER A 113 32.22 -12.84 43.67
C SER A 113 31.50 -12.48 44.98
N ARG A 114 31.27 -13.44 45.88
CA ARG A 114 30.76 -13.23 47.24
C ARG A 114 31.86 -13.40 48.27
#